data_AF-A0A645IAW8-F1
#
_entry.id   AF-A0A645IAW8-F1
#
_cell.length_a   1.000
_cell.length_b   1.000
_cell.length_c   1.000
_cell.angle_alpha   90.00
_cell.angle_beta   90.00
_cell.angle_gamma   90.00
#
_symmetry.space_group_name_H-M   'P 1'
#
loop_
_entity.id
_entity.type
_entity.pdbx_description
1 polymer ?
#
loop_
_entity_poly.entity_id
_entity_poly.type
_entity_poly.pdbx_seq_one_letter_code
_entity_poly.pdbx_strand_id
1 'polypeptide(L)'
;MGPLAGVGDTLWQAVVIPLLLVMFVGLAKEGNVAAPVIYVVLFYLLYYGFGYWLLNLGYNKGSEAILDLMESGIINKVITAAGILGCAVMGGLVRNYVTLNCAVTFQQSADSVFSLQTSLFDAILPGLLPLLLTLGCYKLLKKGMAAYWVVLIVVVVGAAGGILGIF
;
A
#
# COMPACT_ATOMS: atom_id res chain seq x y z
N MET A 1 10.29 -21.62 12.47
CA MET A 1 9.36 -21.12 11.42
C MET A 1 9.78 -21.75 10.10
N GLY A 2 9.02 -22.71 9.59
CA GLY A 2 9.33 -23.35 8.30
C GLY A 2 9.13 -22.38 7.13
N PRO A 3 9.67 -22.69 5.94
CA PRO A 3 9.56 -21.82 4.76
C PRO A 3 8.10 -21.49 4.38
N LEU A 4 7.14 -22.35 4.73
CA LEU A 4 5.70 -22.11 4.58
C LEU A 4 5.16 -20.91 5.38
N ALA A 5 5.75 -20.58 6.53
CA ALA A 5 5.33 -19.45 7.34
C ALA A 5 5.60 -18.11 6.62
N GLY A 6 6.78 -17.96 6.01
CA GLY A 6 7.11 -16.74 5.26
C GLY A 6 6.27 -16.56 3.99
N VAL A 7 5.86 -17.67 3.36
CA VAL A 7 4.93 -17.65 2.22
C VAL A 7 3.55 -17.14 2.63
N GLY A 8 3.01 -17.66 3.75
CA GLY A 8 1.74 -17.19 4.29
C GLY A 8 1.76 -15.71 4.67
N ASP A 9 2.82 -15.29 5.37
CA ASP A 9 2.99 -13.91 5.83
C ASP A 9 3.03 -12.92 4.65
N THR A 10 3.79 -13.25 3.60
CA THR A 10 3.88 -12.37 2.42
C THR A 10 2.56 -12.29 1.64
N LEU A 11 1.84 -13.39 1.46
CA LEU A 11 0.55 -13.38 0.78
C LEU A 11 -0.51 -12.60 1.57
N TRP A 12 -0.64 -12.90 2.87
CA TRP A 12 -1.69 -12.30 3.68
C TRP A 12 -1.41 -10.83 3.98
N GLN A 13 -0.19 -10.51 4.43
CA GLN A 13 0.17 -9.17 4.87
C GLN A 13 0.47 -8.22 3.70
N ALA A 14 1.13 -8.69 2.63
CA ALA A 14 1.54 -7.79 1.55
C ALA A 14 0.51 -7.69 0.41
N VAL A 15 -0.42 -8.64 0.29
CA VAL A 15 -1.37 -8.71 -0.85
C VAL A 15 -2.81 -8.62 -0.40
N VAL A 16 -3.28 -9.56 0.43
CA VAL A 16 -4.71 -9.65 0.78
C VAL A 16 -5.18 -8.45 1.58
N ILE A 17 -4.47 -8.07 2.64
CA ILE A 17 -4.84 -6.93 3.49
C ILE A 17 -4.87 -5.60 2.70
N PRO A 18 -3.80 -5.21 1.98
CA PRO A 18 -3.82 -3.97 1.21
C PRO A 18 -4.91 -3.94 0.14
N LEU A 19 -5.17 -5.07 -0.54
CA LEU A 19 -6.20 -5.17 -1.56
C LEU A 19 -7.61 -4.95 -1.00
N LEU A 20 -7.92 -5.59 0.13
CA LEU A 20 -9.19 -5.35 0.82
C LEU A 20 -9.30 -3.89 1.29
N LEU A 21 -8.24 -3.34 1.87
CA LEU A 21 -8.24 -1.93 2.30
C LEU A 21 -8.51 -0.97 1.15
N VAL A 22 -7.89 -1.15 -0.02
CA VAL A 22 -8.12 -0.30 -1.20
C VAL A 22 -9.59 -0.25 -1.58
N MET A 23 -10.25 -1.41 -1.59
CA MET A 23 -11.65 -1.53 -1.99
C MET A 23 -12.60 -0.81 -1.03
N PHE A 24 -12.37 -0.93 0.29
CA PHE A 24 -13.32 -0.42 1.28
C PHE A 24 -12.99 0.98 1.80
N VAL A 25 -11.73 1.43 1.76
CA VAL A 25 -11.37 2.78 2.21
C VAL A 25 -12.00 3.85 1.31
N GLY A 26 -12.11 3.61 0.00
CA GLY A 26 -12.77 4.53 -0.93
C GLY A 26 -14.24 4.75 -0.56
N LEU A 27 -14.97 3.65 -0.38
CA LEU A 27 -16.39 3.67 0.03
C LEU A 27 -16.60 4.27 1.43
N ALA A 28 -15.65 4.06 2.35
CA ALA A 28 -15.72 4.65 3.68
C ALA A 28 -15.54 6.18 3.65
N LYS A 29 -14.68 6.71 2.76
CA LYS A 29 -14.50 8.16 2.59
C LYS A 29 -15.74 8.85 2.05
N GLU A 30 -16.60 8.14 1.33
CA GLU A 30 -17.90 8.63 0.83
C GLU A 30 -18.98 8.66 1.92
N GLY A 31 -18.67 8.24 3.15
CA GLY A 31 -19.59 8.27 4.29
C GLY A 31 -20.39 6.98 4.49
N ASN A 32 -20.10 5.91 3.73
CA ASN A 32 -20.78 4.64 3.88
C ASN A 32 -20.24 3.85 5.10
N VAL A 33 -20.98 3.91 6.21
CA VAL A 33 -20.67 3.21 7.47
C VAL A 33 -20.72 1.69 7.33
N ALA A 34 -21.37 1.15 6.29
CA ALA A 34 -21.36 -0.28 6.02
C ALA A 34 -19.99 -0.77 5.51
N ALA A 35 -19.17 0.08 4.90
CA ALA A 35 -17.90 -0.33 4.30
C ALA A 35 -16.89 -0.90 5.33
N PRO A 36 -16.67 -0.27 6.50
CA PRO A 36 -15.83 -0.86 7.56
C PRO A 36 -16.39 -2.18 8.11
N VAL A 37 -17.71 -2.30 8.25
CA VAL A 37 -18.34 -3.51 8.78
C VAL A 37 -18.16 -4.68 7.81
N ILE A 38 -18.40 -4.44 6.52
CA ILE A 38 -18.20 -5.43 5.45
C ILE A 38 -16.73 -5.84 5.38
N TYR A 39 -15.79 -4.89 5.50
CA TYR A 39 -14.36 -5.19 5.56
C TYR A 39 -14.03 -6.16 6.70
N VAL A 40 -14.51 -5.88 7.93
CA VAL A 40 -14.22 -6.72 9.09
C VAL A 40 -14.79 -8.13 8.92
N VAL A 41 -16.04 -8.25 8.48
CA VAL A 41 -16.69 -9.56 8.25
C VAL A 41 -15.96 -10.35 7.17
N LEU A 42 -15.64 -9.71 6.04
CA LEU A 42 -14.96 -10.35 4.93
C LEU A 42 -13.52 -10.76 5.31
N PHE A 43 -12.83 -9.93 6.07
CA PHE A 43 -11.48 -10.23 6.58
C PHE A 43 -11.48 -11.48 7.46
N TYR A 44 -12.38 -11.56 8.46
CA TYR A 44 -12.48 -12.73 9.32
C TYR A 44 -12.93 -13.97 8.55
N LEU A 45 -13.87 -13.84 7.62
CA LEU A 45 -14.32 -14.96 6.78
C LEU A 45 -13.17 -15.53 5.96
N LEU A 46 -12.40 -14.67 5.29
CA LEU A 46 -11.24 -15.09 4.52
C LEU A 46 -10.15 -15.67 5.44
N TYR A 47 -9.90 -15.07 6.59
CA TYR A 47 -8.86 -15.54 7.52
C TYR A 47 -9.18 -16.95 8.04
N TYR A 48 -10.40 -17.16 8.57
CA TYR A 48 -10.82 -18.46 9.09
C TYR A 48 -11.06 -19.47 7.97
N GLY A 49 -11.63 -19.05 6.84
CA GLY A 49 -11.91 -19.94 5.70
C GLY A 49 -10.62 -20.45 5.06
N PHE A 50 -9.67 -19.54 4.77
CA PHE A 50 -8.37 -19.91 4.22
C PHE A 50 -7.55 -20.71 5.24
N GLY A 51 -7.60 -20.34 6.52
CA GLY A 51 -6.97 -21.08 7.60
C GLY A 51 -7.49 -22.52 7.72
N TYR A 52 -8.81 -22.72 7.75
CA TYR A 52 -9.43 -24.05 7.81
C TYR A 52 -9.12 -24.89 6.58
N TRP A 53 -9.14 -24.28 5.39
CA TRP A 53 -8.78 -24.96 4.15
C TRP A 53 -7.32 -25.42 4.14
N LEU A 54 -6.39 -24.55 4.56
CA LEU A 54 -4.98 -24.91 4.71
C LEU A 54 -4.78 -26.05 5.72
N LEU A 55 -5.51 -26.01 6.84
CA LEU A 55 -5.43 -27.02 7.89
C LEU A 55 -5.93 -28.37 7.40
N ASN A 56 -7.06 -28.39 6.69
CA ASN A 56 -7.62 -29.60 6.11
C ASN A 56 -6.73 -30.16 4.96
N LEU A 57 -6.14 -29.26 4.16
CA LEU A 57 -5.17 -29.67 3.13
C LEU A 57 -3.91 -30.26 3.76
N GLY A 58 -3.41 -29.66 4.83
CA GLY A 58 -2.27 -30.17 5.59
C GLY A 58 -2.54 -31.53 6.24
N TYR A 59 -3.74 -31.69 6.79
CA TYR A 59 -4.17 -32.94 7.42
C TYR A 59 -4.33 -34.09 6.41
N ASN A 60 -4.94 -33.84 5.25
CA ASN A 60 -5.22 -34.88 4.26
C ASN A 60 -4.01 -35.24 3.38
N LYS A 61 -3.10 -34.30 3.12
CA LYS A 61 -1.95 -34.53 2.22
C LYS A 61 -0.70 -35.03 2.94
N GLY A 62 -0.62 -34.89 4.27
CA GLY A 62 0.53 -35.33 5.05
C GLY A 62 1.78 -34.45 4.83
N SER A 63 2.81 -34.65 5.67
CA SER A 63 4.01 -33.79 5.66
C SER A 63 4.84 -33.93 4.37
N GLU A 64 4.89 -35.12 3.75
CA GLU A 64 5.69 -35.38 2.55
C GLU A 64 5.13 -34.70 1.30
N ALA A 65 3.82 -34.81 1.04
CA ALA A 65 3.23 -34.19 -0.15
C ALA A 65 3.25 -32.65 -0.11
N ILE A 66 3.34 -32.05 1.08
CA ILE A 66 3.51 -30.61 1.25
C ILE A 66 4.94 -30.20 0.87
N LEU A 67 5.95 -30.99 1.24
CA LEU A 67 7.33 -30.78 0.83
C LEU A 67 7.49 -30.91 -0.69
N ASP A 68 6.87 -31.93 -1.30
CA ASP A 68 6.82 -32.08 -2.77
C ASP A 68 6.14 -30.89 -3.45
N LEU A 69 5.06 -30.35 -2.86
CA LEU A 69 4.37 -29.18 -3.40
C LEU A 69 5.25 -27.91 -3.30
N MET A 70 6.07 -27.81 -2.26
CA MET A 70 7.05 -26.73 -2.13
C MET A 70 8.19 -26.86 -3.14
N GLU A 71 8.70 -28.07 -3.37
CA GLU A 71 9.75 -28.35 -4.35
C GLU A 71 9.25 -28.26 -5.80
N SER A 72 7.96 -28.51 -6.06
CA SER A 72 7.34 -28.41 -7.39
C SER A 72 7.36 -26.99 -7.98
N GLY A 73 7.73 -25.98 -7.21
CA GLY A 73 7.81 -24.58 -7.64
C GLY A 73 6.45 -23.91 -7.88
N ILE A 74 5.33 -24.62 -7.72
CA ILE A 74 3.97 -24.07 -7.85
C ILE A 74 3.74 -22.99 -6.79
N ILE A 75 4.18 -23.22 -5.56
CA ILE A 75 4.10 -22.23 -4.47
C ILE A 75 4.88 -20.96 -4.83
N ASN A 76 6.09 -21.07 -5.40
CA ASN A 76 6.87 -19.92 -5.84
C ASN A 76 6.20 -19.13 -6.97
N LYS A 77 5.52 -19.81 -7.90
CA LYS A 77 4.72 -19.13 -8.95
C LYS A 77 3.56 -18.35 -8.35
N VAL A 78 2.84 -18.93 -7.39
CA VAL A 78 1.71 -18.25 -6.71
C VAL A 78 2.20 -17.04 -5.92
N ILE A 79 3.31 -17.17 -5.19
CA ILE A 79 3.93 -16.05 -4.47
C ILE A 79 4.35 -14.94 -5.43
N THR A 80 4.99 -15.30 -6.55
CA THR A 80 5.43 -14.31 -7.54
C THR A 80 4.24 -13.58 -8.15
N ALA A 81 3.18 -14.30 -8.54
CA ALA A 81 1.96 -13.70 -9.08
C ALA A 81 1.27 -12.78 -8.06
N ALA A 82 1.15 -13.23 -6.81
CA ALA A 82 0.58 -12.45 -5.74
C ALA A 82 1.45 -11.22 -5.39
N GLY A 83 2.78 -11.36 -5.44
CA GLY A 83 3.71 -10.24 -5.25
C GLY A 83 3.57 -9.17 -6.32
N ILE A 84 3.42 -9.55 -7.60
CA ILE A 84 3.14 -8.62 -8.70
C ILE A 84 1.82 -7.87 -8.45
N LEU A 85 0.76 -8.59 -8.07
CA LEU A 85 -0.53 -7.99 -7.72
C LEU A 85 -0.41 -7.04 -6.52
N GLY A 86 0.29 -7.44 -5.47
CA GLY A 86 0.51 -6.61 -4.28
C GLY A 86 1.27 -5.32 -4.60
N CYS A 87 2.33 -5.40 -5.39
CA CYS A 87 3.07 -4.23 -5.85
C CYS A 87 2.21 -3.28 -6.70
N ALA A 88 1.38 -3.81 -7.60
CA ALA A 88 0.47 -2.99 -8.41
C ALA A 88 -0.56 -2.26 -7.56
N VAL A 89 -1.15 -2.95 -6.58
CA VAL A 89 -2.13 -2.39 -5.64
C VAL A 89 -1.50 -1.31 -4.75
N MET A 90 -0.29 -1.55 -4.24
CA MET A 90 0.45 -0.55 -3.47
C MET A 90 0.75 0.71 -4.30
N GLY A 91 1.07 0.58 -5.58
CA GLY A 91 1.22 1.73 -6.48
C GLY A 91 -0.07 2.54 -6.62
N GLY A 92 -1.21 1.85 -6.75
CA GLY A 92 -2.53 2.49 -6.77
C GLY A 92 -2.87 3.22 -5.47
N LEU A 93 -2.48 2.67 -4.31
CA LEU A 93 -2.67 3.31 -3.00
C LEU A 93 -1.94 4.64 -2.91
N VAL A 94 -0.68 4.69 -3.37
CA VAL A 94 0.13 5.91 -3.32
C VAL A 94 -0.55 7.04 -4.09
N ARG A 95 -1.03 6.78 -5.32
CA ARG A 95 -1.69 7.83 -6.12
C ARG A 95 -3.04 8.27 -5.54
N ASN A 96 -3.86 7.35 -5.05
CA ASN A 96 -5.23 7.65 -4.65
C ASN A 96 -5.36 8.24 -3.24
N TYR A 97 -4.43 7.91 -2.34
CA TYR A 97 -4.56 8.26 -0.92
C TYR A 97 -3.49 9.22 -0.40
N VAL A 98 -2.36 9.40 -1.09
CA VAL A 98 -1.35 10.39 -0.70
C VAL A 98 -1.65 11.70 -1.43
N THR A 99 -2.28 12.63 -0.72
CA THR A 99 -2.54 13.99 -1.21
C THR A 99 -1.42 14.91 -0.77
N LEU A 100 -0.57 15.33 -1.70
CA LEU A 100 0.39 16.42 -1.51
C LEU A 100 0.10 17.46 -2.58
N ASN A 101 -0.49 18.58 -2.16
CA ASN A 101 -0.70 19.73 -3.03
C ASN A 101 0.35 20.78 -2.65
N CYS A 102 1.16 21.26 -3.58
CA CYS A 102 2.00 22.43 -3.32
C CYS A 102 1.18 23.68 -3.67
N ALA A 103 1.00 24.56 -2.69
CA ALA A 103 0.30 25.83 -2.84
C ALA A 103 1.19 26.97 -3.36
N VAL A 104 2.34 26.66 -3.98
CA VAL A 104 3.22 27.68 -4.58
C VAL A 104 2.59 28.24 -5.85
N THR A 105 1.84 29.33 -5.67
CA THR A 105 1.26 30.13 -6.75
C THR A 105 2.13 31.36 -6.98
N PHE A 106 2.65 31.52 -8.19
CA PHE A 106 3.32 32.76 -8.59
C PHE A 106 2.26 33.65 -9.25
N GLN A 107 1.82 34.72 -8.57
CA GLN A 107 0.94 35.73 -9.17
C GLN A 107 1.76 36.64 -10.09
N GLN A 108 1.47 36.56 -11.39
CA GLN A 108 2.02 37.43 -12.43
C GLN A 108 0.85 38.18 -13.08
N SER A 109 0.11 39.01 -12.32
CA SER A 109 -1.04 39.86 -12.73
C SER A 109 -2.46 39.27 -12.58
N ALA A 110 -3.44 40.18 -12.49
CA ALA A 110 -4.77 40.05 -11.87
C ALA A 110 -5.74 38.97 -12.39
N ASP A 111 -5.43 38.23 -13.46
CA ASP A 111 -6.36 37.24 -14.06
C ASP A 111 -5.71 35.91 -14.49
N SER A 112 -4.46 35.65 -14.12
CA SER A 112 -3.82 34.35 -14.39
C SER A 112 -2.87 33.94 -13.28
N VAL A 113 -3.36 33.07 -12.40
CA VAL A 113 -2.58 32.45 -11.32
C VAL A 113 -1.77 31.31 -11.92
N PHE A 114 -0.44 31.45 -12.00
CA PHE A 114 0.44 30.39 -12.49
C PHE A 114 0.77 29.44 -11.33
N SER A 115 0.11 28.28 -11.30
CA SER A 115 0.35 27.21 -10.32
C SER A 115 1.45 26.28 -10.85
N LEU A 116 2.60 26.26 -10.19
CA LEU A 116 3.72 25.36 -10.53
C LEU A 116 3.31 23.88 -10.54
N GLN A 117 2.35 23.51 -9.68
CA GLN A 117 1.80 22.16 -9.57
C GLN A 117 1.07 21.75 -10.86
N THR A 118 0.14 22.61 -11.30
CA THR A 118 -0.81 22.30 -12.39
C THR A 118 -0.17 22.51 -13.77
N SER A 119 0.76 23.46 -13.90
CA SER A 119 1.33 23.86 -15.19
C SER A 119 2.63 23.13 -15.57
N LEU A 120 3.33 22.49 -14.63
CA LEU A 120 4.58 21.76 -14.91
C LEU A 120 4.58 20.31 -14.43
N PHE A 121 4.11 20.03 -13.21
CA PHE A 121 4.17 18.67 -12.65
C PHE A 121 3.01 17.79 -13.09
N ASP A 122 1.77 18.27 -13.03
CA ASP A 122 0.59 17.50 -13.48
C ASP A 122 0.52 17.33 -15.01
N ALA A 123 1.20 18.18 -15.79
CA ALA A 123 1.31 18.05 -17.24
C ALA A 123 2.24 16.91 -17.69
N ILE A 124 3.24 16.55 -16.86
CA ILE A 124 4.21 15.49 -17.16
C ILE A 124 3.80 14.17 -16.51
N LEU A 125 3.41 14.19 -15.23
CA LEU A 125 2.91 13.00 -14.54
C LEU A 125 2.00 13.38 -13.36
N PRO A 126 0.69 13.11 -13.42
CA PRO A 126 -0.22 13.40 -12.33
C PRO A 126 0.16 12.55 -11.10
N GLY A 127 0.73 13.19 -10.06
CA GLY A 127 1.11 12.53 -8.80
C GLY A 127 2.59 12.26 -8.59
N LEU A 128 3.47 12.98 -9.31
CA LEU A 128 4.92 12.87 -9.14
C LEU A 128 5.38 13.17 -7.70
N LEU A 129 4.79 14.17 -7.05
CA LEU A 129 5.12 14.57 -5.66
C LEU A 129 4.82 13.47 -4.63
N PRO A 130 3.61 12.88 -4.58
CA PRO A 130 3.32 11.69 -3.78
C PRO A 130 4.29 10.53 -4.01
N LEU A 131 4.67 10.28 -5.27
CA LEU A 131 5.62 9.22 -5.62
C LEU A 131 7.03 9.51 -5.08
N LEU A 132 7.52 10.73 -5.23
CA LEU A 132 8.84 11.12 -4.71
C LEU A 132 8.90 11.05 -3.18
N LEU A 133 7.82 11.46 -2.50
CA LEU A 133 7.76 11.37 -1.04
C LEU A 133 7.80 9.90 -0.59
N THR A 134 6.99 9.03 -1.21
CA THR A 134 6.97 7.60 -0.87
C THR A 134 8.30 6.90 -1.15
N LEU A 135 8.96 7.19 -2.28
CA LEU A 135 10.30 6.68 -2.56
C LEU A 135 11.36 7.23 -1.60
N GLY A 136 11.23 8.50 -1.18
CA GLY A 136 12.07 9.12 -0.16
C GLY A 136 11.97 8.38 1.18
N CYS A 137 10.74 8.14 1.65
CA CYS A 137 10.47 7.35 2.85
C CYS A 137 11.03 5.92 2.75
N TYR A 138 10.83 5.26 1.60
CA TYR A 138 11.39 3.93 1.35
C TYR A 138 12.92 3.90 1.46
N LYS A 139 13.60 4.91 0.89
CA LYS A 139 15.07 5.02 0.97
C LYS A 139 15.56 5.22 2.41
N LEU A 140 14.83 5.98 3.24
CA LEU A 140 15.15 6.16 4.66
C LEU A 140 14.96 4.86 5.45
N LEU A 141 13.87 4.13 5.22
CA LEU A 141 13.63 2.81 5.82
C LEU A 141 14.72 1.80 5.41
N LYS A 142 15.12 1.79 4.14
CA LYS A 142 16.19 0.91 3.64
C LYS A 142 17.56 1.21 4.27
N LYS A 143 17.78 2.44 4.74
CA LYS A 143 18.98 2.82 5.52
C LYS A 143 18.93 2.33 6.97
N GLY A 144 17.89 1.61 7.38
CA GLY A 144 17.72 1.10 8.75
C GLY A 144 17.13 2.11 9.72
N MET A 145 16.59 3.24 9.23
CA MET A 145 15.86 4.17 10.09
C MET A 145 14.55 3.52 10.54
N ALA A 146 14.25 3.60 11.84
CA ALA A 146 13.00 3.08 12.37
C ALA A 146 11.79 3.85 11.81
N ALA A 147 10.68 3.15 11.59
CA ALA A 147 9.48 3.72 10.94
C ALA A 147 8.93 4.96 11.66
N TYR A 148 9.00 5.01 12.99
CA TYR A 148 8.53 6.16 13.76
C TYR A 148 9.35 7.45 13.47
N TRP A 149 10.66 7.33 13.20
CA TRP A 149 11.49 8.48 12.82
C TRP A 149 11.13 9.01 11.43
N VAL A 150 10.83 8.10 10.50
CA VAL A 150 10.40 8.48 9.14
C VAL A 150 9.08 9.25 9.20
N VAL A 151 8.13 8.80 10.00
CA VAL A 151 6.86 9.52 10.22
C VAL A 151 7.11 10.89 10.82
N LEU A 152 7.99 11.00 11.83
CA LEU A 152 8.32 12.28 12.46
C LEU A 152 8.92 13.27 11.46
N ILE A 153 9.84 12.83 10.60
CA ILE A 153 10.41 13.65 9.53
C ILE A 153 9.32 14.15 8.58
N VAL A 154 8.41 13.27 8.14
CA VAL A 154 7.30 13.66 7.25
C VAL A 154 6.40 14.71 7.89
N VAL A 155 6.08 14.56 9.18
CA VAL A 155 5.27 15.53 9.93
C VAL A 155 5.98 16.87 10.05
N VAL A 156 7.28 16.87 10.39
CA VAL A 156 8.07 18.10 10.51
C VAL A 156 8.22 18.81 9.16
N VAL A 157 8.50 18.07 8.09
CA VAL A 157 8.61 18.61 6.73
C VAL A 157 7.24 19.15 6.25
N GLY A 158 6.16 18.45 6.54
CA GLY A 158 4.80 18.91 6.22
C GLY A 158 4.43 20.19 6.98
N ALA A 159 4.69 20.25 8.28
CA ALA A 159 4.42 21.43 9.10
C ALA A 159 5.28 22.63 8.68
N ALA A 160 6.59 22.44 8.47
CA ALA A 160 7.48 23.49 7.98
C ALA A 160 7.07 23.96 6.58
N GLY A 161 6.69 23.02 5.70
CA GLY A 161 6.21 23.29 4.36
C GLY A 161 4.92 24.11 4.33
N GLY A 162 3.98 23.82 5.24
CA GLY A 162 2.75 24.61 5.40
C GLY A 162 2.99 26.00 5.98
N ILE A 163 3.91 26.16 6.94
CA ILE A 163 4.28 27.47 7.48
C ILE A 163 4.98 28.35 6.42
N LEU A 164 5.78 27.73 5.55
CA LEU A 164 6.46 28.42 4.44
C LEU A 164 5.55 28.68 3.21
N GLY A 165 4.30 28.21 3.23
CA GLY A 165 3.34 28.37 2.12
C GLY A 165 3.70 27.57 0.86
N ILE A 166 4.56 26.55 1.00
CA ILE A 166 4.98 25.67 -0.10
C ILE A 166 3.95 24.56 -0.32
N PHE A 167 3.26 24.13 0.74
CA PHE A 167 2.22 23.09 0.76
C PHE A 167 0.93 23.60 1.39
#